data_AF-A0A535BZQ2-F1
#
_entry.id   AF-A0A535BZQ2-F1
#
_cell.length_a   1.000
_cell.length_b   1.000
_cell.length_c   1.000
_cell.angle_alpha   90.00
_cell.angle_beta   90.00
_cell.angle_gamma   90.00
#
_symmetry.space_group_name_H-M   'P 1'
#
loop_
_entity.id
_entity.type
_entity.pdbx_description
1 polymer ?
#
loop_
_entity_poly.entity_id
_entity_poly.type
_entity_poly.pdbx_seq_one_letter_code
_entity_poly.pdbx_strand_id
1 'polypeptide(L)' 'MEAHAVLTPAYRLIFRLEIANRPGMFARVATTIGARGCSLGAIDLVEATPAIHVRDVTVDC' A
#
# COMPACT_ATOMS: atom_id res chain seq x y z
N MET A 1 0.00 21.88 -28.97
CA MET A 1 1.02 21.45 -27.99
C MET A 1 0.64 20.04 -27.60
N GLU A 2 1.27 19.07 -28.26
CA GLU A 2 0.94 17.65 -28.16
C GLU A 2 1.65 17.09 -26.92
N ALA A 3 0.89 16.50 -25.99
CA ALA A 3 1.45 15.90 -24.79
C ALA A 3 2.08 14.56 -25.15
N HIS A 4 3.40 14.53 -25.30
CA HIS A 4 4.13 13.27 -25.37
C HIS A 4 4.06 12.58 -24.00
N ALA A 5 3.42 11.42 -23.94
CA ALA A 5 3.41 10.60 -22.73
C ALA A 5 4.84 10.17 -22.38
N VAL A 6 5.37 10.67 -21.26
CA VAL A 6 6.59 10.13 -20.68
C VAL A 6 6.20 8.83 -19.97
N LEU A 7 6.58 7.70 -20.53
CA LEU A 7 6.42 6.40 -19.88
C LEU A 7 7.43 6.30 -18.74
N THR A 8 7.02 6.66 -17.52
CA THR A 8 7.74 6.24 -16.33
C THR A 8 7.47 4.75 -16.09
N PRO A 9 8.44 3.97 -15.58
CA PRO A 9 8.16 2.59 -15.21
C PRO A 9 7.02 2.56 -14.18
N ALA A 10 5.94 1.82 -14.50
CA ALA A 10 4.85 1.56 -13.58
C ALA A 10 4.98 0.12 -13.06
N TYR A 11 5.09 -0.04 -11.76
CA TYR A 11 5.20 -1.30 -11.05
C TYR A 11 3.99 -1.50 -10.15
N ARG A 12 3.35 -2.65 -10.28
CA ARG A 12 2.37 -3.15 -9.31
C ARG A 12 3.04 -4.15 -8.39
N LEU A 13 3.00 -3.88 -7.10
CA LEU A 13 3.55 -4.74 -6.06
C LEU A 13 2.42 -5.19 -5.12
N ILE A 14 2.47 -6.42 -4.65
CA ILE A 14 1.60 -6.91 -3.58
C ILE A 14 2.48 -7.20 -2.38
N PHE A 15 2.25 -6.47 -1.29
CA PHE A 15 2.96 -6.65 -0.04
C PHE A 15 2.10 -7.42 0.95
N ARG A 16 2.65 -8.49 1.54
CA ARG A 16 2.09 -9.09 2.76
C ARG A 16 2.69 -8.40 3.98
N LEU A 17 1.88 -7.62 4.69
CA LEU A 17 2.30 -6.79 5.80
C LEU A 17 1.77 -7.36 7.11
N GLU A 18 2.68 -7.69 8.02
CA GLU A 18 2.34 -7.88 9.43
C GLU A 18 2.42 -6.53 10.16
N ILE A 19 1.32 -6.12 10.77
CA ILE A 19 1.16 -4.80 11.38
C ILE A 19 0.56 -4.99 12.77
N ALA A 20 1.15 -4.34 13.79
CA ALA A 20 0.60 -4.39 15.14
C ALA A 20 -0.89 -3.97 15.16
N ASN A 21 -1.72 -4.70 15.90
CA ASN A 21 -3.14 -4.40 16.05
C ASN A 21 -3.36 -3.26 17.05
N ARG A 22 -2.99 -2.05 16.62
CA ARG A 22 -3.23 -0.80 17.34
C ARG A 22 -3.89 0.21 16.40
N PRO A 23 -4.82 1.05 16.89
CA PRO A 23 -5.47 2.07 16.07
C PRO A 23 -4.45 2.91 15.28
N GLY A 24 -4.74 3.16 14.00
CA GLY A 24 -3.92 3.99 13.13
C GLY A 24 -2.67 3.33 12.53
N MET A 25 -2.34 2.08 12.87
CA MET A 25 -1.11 1.46 12.35
C MET A 25 -1.13 1.28 10.83
N PHE A 26 -2.25 0.85 10.25
CA PHE A 26 -2.37 0.78 8.79
C PHE A 26 -2.35 2.19 8.14
N ALA A 27 -2.95 3.20 8.80
CA ALA A 27 -2.91 4.56 8.30
C ALA A 27 -1.47 5.09 8.16
N ARG A 28 -0.58 4.78 9.12
CA ARG A 28 0.85 5.14 9.02
C ARG A 28 1.53 4.53 7.80
N VAL A 29 1.23 3.27 7.50
CA VAL A 29 1.72 2.58 6.29
C VAL A 29 1.18 3.27 5.04
N ALA A 30 -0.13 3.50 4.97
CA ALA A 30 -0.79 4.15 3.85
C ALA A 30 -0.22 5.55 3.56
N THR A 31 -0.03 6.37 4.59
CA THR A 31 0.60 7.70 4.47
C THR A 31 2.03 7.60 3.94
N THR A 32 2.80 6.60 4.39
CA THR A 32 4.19 6.40 3.95
C THR A 32 4.29 5.97 2.48
N ILE A 33 3.31 5.22 1.99
CA ILE A 33 3.20 4.83 0.58
C ILE A 33 2.79 6.04 -0.28
N GLY A 34 1.75 6.77 0.13
CA GLY A 34 1.29 7.98 -0.57
C GLY A 34 2.35 9.08 -0.64
N ALA A 35 3.16 9.26 0.42
CA ALA A 35 4.27 10.21 0.44
C ALA A 35 5.38 9.92 -0.58
N ARG A 36 5.44 8.69 -1.12
CA ARG A 36 6.36 8.31 -2.20
C ARG A 36 5.76 8.49 -3.60
N GLY A 37 4.54 9.01 -3.70
CA GLY A 37 3.84 9.18 -4.98
C GLY A 37 3.14 7.92 -5.49
N CYS A 38 3.12 6.84 -4.70
CA CYS A 38 2.42 5.61 -5.05
C CYS A 38 0.97 5.63 -4.55
N SER A 39 0.10 4.88 -5.21
CA SER A 39 -1.29 4.67 -4.79
C SER A 39 -1.50 3.29 -4.18
N LEU A 40 -2.57 3.15 -3.39
CA LEU A 40 -3.02 1.89 -2.83
C LEU A 40 -4.14 1.32 -3.70
N GLY A 41 -4.02 0.04 -4.05
CA GLY A 41 -5.05 -0.75 -4.71
C GLY A 41 -5.86 -1.58 -3.71
N ALA A 42 -6.01 -2.88 -3.98
CA ALA A 42 -6.66 -3.83 -3.08
C ALA A 42 -5.93 -3.92 -1.73
N ILE A 43 -6.71 -3.99 -0.65
CA ILE A 43 -6.25 -4.14 0.73
C ILE A 43 -7.08 -5.26 1.36
N ASP A 44 -6.47 -6.42 1.53
CA ASP A 44 -7.15 -7.62 1.98
C ASP A 44 -6.63 -8.03 3.36
N LEU A 45 -7.54 -8.31 4.30
CA LEU A 45 -7.18 -8.83 5.63
C LEU A 45 -7.00 -10.35 5.53
N VAL A 46 -5.77 -10.81 5.77
CA VAL A 46 -5.40 -12.23 5.76
C VAL A 46 -5.57 -12.84 7.16
N GLU A 47 -5.14 -12.12 8.19
CA GLU A 47 -5.21 -12.56 9.58
C GLU A 47 -5.50 -11.39 10.51
N ALA A 48 -6.31 -11.63 11.55
CA ALA A 48 -6.51 -10.70 12.64
C ALA A 48 -6.44 -11.41 14.00
N THR A 49 -5.49 -10.98 14.82
CA THR A 49 -5.35 -11.40 16.22
C THR A 49 -5.35 -10.17 17.12
N PRO A 50 -5.47 -10.33 18.44
CA PRO A 50 -5.30 -9.21 19.37
C PRO A 50 -3.94 -8.52 19.28
N ALA A 51 -2.89 -9.21 18.80
CA ALA A 51 -1.54 -8.66 18.71
C ALA A 51 -1.26 -8.03 17.33
N ILE A 52 -1.75 -8.63 16.25
CA ILE A 52 -1.37 -8.29 14.88
C ILE A 52 -2.53 -8.34 13.89
N HIS A 53 -2.34 -7.67 12.77
CA HIS A 53 -3.08 -7.86 11.54
C HIS A 53 -2.10 -8.20 10.42
N VAL A 54 -2.39 -9.24 9.64
CA VAL A 54 -1.69 -9.50 8.38
C VAL A 54 -2.57 -9.02 7.24
N ARG A 55 -2.06 -8.15 6.38
CA ARG A 55 -2.78 -7.64 5.20
C ARG A 55 -1.98 -7.83 3.94
N ASP A 56 -2.64 -8.26 2.87
CA ASP A 56 -2.11 -8.14 1.52
C ASP A 56 -2.50 -6.76 0.98
N VAL A 57 -1.53 -6.01 0.46
CA VAL A 57 -1.70 -4.63 -0.01
C VAL A 57 -1.13 -4.49 -1.40
N THR A 58 -1.98 -4.17 -2.36
CA THR A 58 -1.56 -3.79 -3.70
C THR A 58 -1.10 -2.34 -3.69
N VAL A 59 0.06 -2.08 -4.27
CA VAL A 59 0.65 -0.74 -4.42
C VAL A 59 1.01 -0.53 -5.87
N ASP A 60 0.54 0.58 -6.43
CA ASP A 60 0.88 1.03 -7.77
C ASP A 60 1.82 2.24 -7.66
N CYS A 61 3.03 2.06 -8.17
CA CYS A 61 4.03 3.10 -8.42
C CYS A 61 4.38 3.05 -9.92
#